data_AF-A0A4P9XG01-F1
#
_entry.id   AF-A0A4P9XG01-F1
#
_cell.length_a   1.000
_cell.length_b   1.000
_cell.length_c   1.000
_cell.angle_alpha   90.00
_cell.angle_beta   90.00
_cell.angle_gamma   90.00
#
_symmetry.space_group_name_H-M   'P 1'
#
loop_
_entity.id
_entity.type
_entity.pdbx_description
1 polymer ?
#
loop_
_entity_poly.entity_id
_entity_poly.type
_entity_poly.pdbx_seq_one_letter_code
_entity_poly.pdbx_strand_id
1 'polypeptide(L)'
;FAIVHGLKRPAVARLQNCWEALGAKHLDTFRAMDALADPAGGFRLFWLALQDHSKAAVPFLAPYLHDLMEINDNEPTYTQPATSSRADLSEPPQDTDDEDALSAILSRDVNFGKFYKLYSIVSELEAFR
;
A
#
# COMPACT_ATOMS: atom_id res chain seq x y z
N PHE A 1 -16.46 -6.19 -3.28
CA PHE A 1 -15.92 -5.20 -2.32
C PHE A 1 -16.79 -3.97 -2.13
N ALA A 2 -17.07 -3.16 -3.17
CA ALA A 2 -17.90 -1.95 -3.02
C ALA A 2 -19.26 -2.19 -2.35
N ILE A 3 -19.96 -3.27 -2.74
CA ILE A 3 -21.24 -3.67 -2.14
C ILE A 3 -21.07 -4.03 -0.65
N VAL A 4 -20.07 -4.86 -0.31
CA VAL A 4 -19.79 -5.30 1.07
C VAL A 4 -19.53 -4.09 1.97
N HIS A 5 -18.67 -3.16 1.56
CA HIS A 5 -18.42 -1.92 2.31
C HIS A 5 -19.66 -1.01 2.36
N GLY A 6 -20.46 -0.97 1.30
CA GLY A 6 -21.73 -0.24 1.26
C GLY A 6 -22.71 -0.73 2.32
N LEU A 7 -22.81 -2.05 2.49
CA LEU A 7 -23.66 -2.69 3.51
C LEU A 7 -23.18 -2.42 4.94
N LYS A 8 -21.88 -2.16 5.13
CA LYS A 8 -21.31 -1.76 6.44
C LYS A 8 -21.50 -0.29 6.78
N ARG A 9 -22.02 0.54 5.86
CA ARG A 9 -22.23 1.96 6.15
C ARG A 9 -23.26 2.10 7.28
N PRO A 10 -23.09 3.07 8.20
CA PRO A 10 -24.02 3.29 9.31
C PRO A 10 -25.48 3.42 8.88
N ALA A 11 -25.71 3.97 7.69
CA ALA A 11 -27.04 4.10 7.11
C ALA A 11 -27.78 2.76 6.93
N VAL A 12 -27.04 1.70 6.57
CA VAL A 12 -27.57 0.34 6.36
C VAL A 12 -27.43 -0.49 7.63
N ALA A 13 -26.30 -0.37 8.34
CA ALA A 13 -26.02 -1.15 9.54
C ALA A 13 -27.05 -0.92 10.67
N ARG A 14 -27.62 0.28 10.78
CA ARG A 14 -28.64 0.60 11.79
C ARG A 14 -30.00 -0.06 11.57
N LEU A 15 -30.24 -0.66 10.39
CA LEU A 15 -31.52 -1.29 10.05
C LEU A 15 -31.64 -2.68 10.71
N GLN A 16 -31.60 -2.72 12.03
CA GLN A 16 -31.51 -3.94 12.83
C GLN A 16 -32.59 -4.98 12.46
N ASN A 17 -33.85 -4.53 12.34
CA ASN A 17 -34.98 -5.39 11.95
C ASN A 17 -34.77 -6.08 10.59
N CYS A 18 -34.09 -5.44 9.64
CA CYS A 18 -33.80 -6.02 8.34
C CYS A 18 -32.67 -7.07 8.42
N TRP A 19 -31.67 -6.83 9.26
CA TRP A 19 -30.57 -7.77 9.49
C TRP A 19 -31.03 -9.01 10.27
N GLU A 20 -31.95 -8.84 11.22
CA GLU A 20 -32.53 -9.94 12.00
C GLU A 20 -33.50 -10.80 11.19
N ALA A 21 -34.19 -10.20 10.22
CA ALA A 21 -35.06 -10.93 9.29
C ALA A 21 -34.29 -11.73 8.23
N LEU A 22 -32.97 -11.53 8.11
CA LEU A 22 -32.14 -12.19 7.10
C LEU A 22 -31.82 -13.63 7.52
N GLY A 23 -31.93 -14.57 6.57
CA GLY A 23 -31.54 -15.96 6.82
C GLY A 23 -30.04 -16.10 7.13
N ALA A 24 -29.68 -17.03 8.02
CA ALA A 24 -28.29 -17.28 8.45
C ALA A 24 -27.32 -17.47 7.27
N LYS A 25 -27.74 -18.20 6.23
CA LYS A 25 -26.96 -18.41 5.01
C LYS A 25 -26.44 -17.09 4.40
N HIS A 26 -27.26 -16.05 4.35
CA HIS A 26 -26.88 -14.77 3.77
C HIS A 26 -25.93 -14.00 4.68
N LEU A 27 -26.14 -14.06 6.00
CA LEU A 27 -25.25 -13.49 6.99
C LEU A 27 -23.86 -14.14 6.95
N ASP A 28 -23.80 -15.47 6.83
CA ASP A 28 -22.53 -16.20 6.75
C ASP A 28 -21.79 -15.86 5.46
N THR A 29 -22.50 -15.76 4.33
CA THR A 29 -21.91 -15.35 3.05
C THR A 29 -21.36 -13.92 3.16
N PHE A 30 -22.11 -13.00 3.77
CA PHE A 30 -21.66 -11.62 3.98
C PHE A 30 -20.41 -11.57 4.86
N ARG A 31 -20.39 -12.30 5.98
CA ARG A 31 -19.23 -12.37 6.88
C ARG A 31 -18.00 -12.94 6.20
N ALA A 32 -18.16 -14.00 5.40
CA ALA A 32 -17.06 -14.58 4.63
C ALA A 32 -16.49 -13.57 3.61
N MET A 33 -17.35 -12.84 2.90
CA MET A 33 -16.91 -11.79 1.98
C MET A 33 -16.28 -10.59 2.67
N ASP A 34 -16.75 -10.22 3.87
CA ASP A 34 -16.19 -9.12 4.65
C ASP A 34 -14.79 -9.47 5.19
N ALA A 35 -14.59 -10.72 5.63
CA ALA A 35 -13.29 -11.20 6.08
C ALA A 35 -12.22 -11.13 4.97
N LEU A 36 -12.60 -11.33 3.70
CA LEU A 36 -11.67 -11.15 2.56
C LEU A 36 -11.25 -9.69 2.36
N ALA A 37 -12.03 -8.72 2.85
CA ALA A 37 -11.75 -7.30 2.72
C ALA A 37 -11.04 -6.71 3.97
N ASP A 38 -10.68 -7.55 4.94
CA ASP A 38 -10.05 -7.12 6.18
C ASP A 38 -8.63 -6.59 5.91
N PRO A 39 -8.31 -5.33 6.28
CA PRO A 39 -6.97 -4.78 6.14
C PRO A 39 -5.94 -5.42 7.09
N ALA A 40 -6.37 -6.22 8.08
CA ALA A 40 -5.47 -6.84 9.04
C ALA A 40 -4.33 -7.63 8.36
N GLY A 41 -3.09 -7.30 8.73
CA GLY A 41 -1.88 -7.90 8.18
C GLY A 41 -1.69 -7.64 6.68
N GLY A 42 -2.04 -6.44 6.20
CA GLY A 42 -1.83 -6.03 4.81
C GLY A 42 -2.72 -6.80 3.83
N PHE A 43 -3.99 -7.03 4.19
CA PHE A 43 -4.94 -7.78 3.37
C PHE A 43 -4.52 -9.24 3.09
N ARG A 44 -3.86 -9.90 4.04
CA ARG A 44 -3.35 -11.29 3.89
C ARG A 44 -4.39 -12.29 3.34
N LEU A 45 -5.63 -12.21 3.80
CA LEU A 45 -6.70 -13.12 3.38
C LEU A 45 -7.11 -12.88 1.92
N PHE A 46 -7.08 -11.63 1.46
CA PHE A 46 -7.31 -11.28 0.07
C PHE A 46 -6.23 -11.90 -0.82
N TRP A 47 -4.95 -11.71 -0.47
CA TRP A 47 -3.83 -12.23 -1.25
C TRP A 47 -3.84 -13.76 -1.35
N LEU A 48 -4.15 -14.45 -0.24
CA LEU A 48 -4.30 -15.90 -0.24
C LEU A 48 -5.43 -16.35 -1.19
N ALA A 49 -6.58 -15.68 -1.15
CA ALA A 49 -7.69 -15.99 -2.04
C ALA A 49 -7.38 -15.68 -3.51
N LEU A 50 -6.57 -14.64 -3.78
CA LEU A 50 -6.19 -14.26 -5.13
C LEU A 50 -5.27 -15.28 -5.80
N GLN A 51 -4.37 -15.93 -5.04
CA GLN A 51 -3.45 -16.96 -5.55
C GLN A 51 -4.18 -18.15 -6.19
N ASP A 52 -5.36 -18.49 -5.68
CA ASP A 52 -6.17 -19.61 -6.17
C ASP A 52 -6.98 -19.26 -7.43
N HIS A 53 -7.03 -17.99 -7.85
CA HIS A 53 -7.87 -17.53 -8.96
C HIS A 53 -7.07 -17.16 -10.20
N SER A 54 -7.55 -17.57 -11.38
CA SER A 54 -6.94 -17.23 -12.66
C SER A 54 -7.17 -15.77 -13.05
N LYS A 55 -6.19 -15.16 -13.74
CA LYS A 55 -6.02 -13.74 -14.13
C LYS A 55 -7.21 -12.95 -14.71
N ALA A 56 -8.39 -13.53 -14.96
CA ALA A 56 -9.51 -12.85 -15.62
C ALA A 56 -10.52 -12.20 -14.63
N ALA A 57 -10.05 -11.63 -13.52
CA ALA A 57 -10.91 -10.99 -12.52
C ALA A 57 -10.50 -9.54 -12.28
N VAL A 58 -11.47 -8.63 -12.13
CA VAL A 58 -11.19 -7.25 -11.71
C VAL A 58 -10.69 -7.28 -10.27
N PRO A 59 -9.44 -6.87 -9.99
CA PRO A 59 -8.87 -6.98 -8.66
C PRO A 59 -9.51 -5.97 -7.70
N PHE A 60 -9.50 -6.30 -6.41
CA PHE A 60 -9.76 -5.30 -5.39
C PHE A 60 -8.56 -4.37 -5.29
N LEU A 61 -8.76 -3.08 -5.59
CA LEU A 61 -7.64 -2.15 -5.72
C LEU A 61 -7.02 -1.73 -4.37
N ALA A 62 -7.78 -1.77 -3.26
CA ALA A 62 -7.30 -1.25 -1.98
C ALA A 62 -6.04 -1.95 -1.43
N PRO A 63 -5.90 -3.29 -1.47
CA PRO A 63 -4.65 -3.99 -1.14
C PRO A 63 -3.44 -3.50 -1.93
N TYR A 64 -3.58 -3.34 -3.25
CA TYR A 64 -2.50 -2.86 -4.11
C TYR A 64 -2.08 -1.43 -3.75
N LEU A 65 -3.06 -0.55 -3.49
CA LEU A 65 -2.77 0.83 -3.08
C LEU A 65 -2.08 0.88 -1.71
N HIS A 66 -2.49 0.04 -0.78
CA HIS A 66 -1.84 -0.09 0.52
C HIS A 66 -0.36 -0.41 0.36
N ASP A 67 -0.03 -1.44 -0.41
CA ASP A 67 1.35 -1.88 -0.60
C ASP A 67 2.20 -0.84 -1.36
N LEU A 68 1.61 -0.16 -2.35
CA LEU A 68 2.26 0.96 -3.05
C LEU A 68 2.59 2.11 -2.11
N MET A 69 1.67 2.48 -1.21
CA MET A 69 1.90 3.51 -0.20
C MET A 69 2.96 3.07 0.80
N GLU A 70 2.89 1.82 1.27
CA GLU A 70 3.85 1.27 2.24
C GLU A 70 5.28 1.27 1.67
N ILE A 71 5.47 0.86 0.42
CA ILE A 71 6.79 0.93 -0.25
C ILE A 71 7.21 2.39 -0.44
N ASN A 72 6.28 3.27 -0.82
CA ASN A 72 6.58 4.67 -1.04
C ASN A 72 7.09 5.37 0.23
N ASP A 73 6.47 5.08 1.36
CA ASP A 73 6.71 5.77 2.62
C ASP A 73 7.92 5.21 3.37
N ASN A 74 8.18 3.90 3.25
CA ASN A 74 9.29 3.24 3.96
C ASN A 74 10.61 3.20 3.19
N GLU A 75 10.59 3.27 1.85
CA GLU A 75 11.81 3.22 1.05
C GLU A 75 12.23 4.62 0.57
N PRO A 76 13.49 5.03 0.79
CA PRO A 76 13.95 6.33 0.33
C PRO A 76 14.05 6.33 -1.20
N THR A 77 13.64 7.44 -1.82
CA THR A 77 13.74 7.66 -3.26
C THR A 77 15.20 7.74 -3.74
N TYR A 78 16.08 8.20 -2.86
CA TYR A 78 17.48 8.43 -3.12
C TYR A 78 18.33 7.64 -2.13
N THR A 79 19.33 6.91 -2.61
CA THR A 79 20.37 6.35 -1.75
C THR A 79 21.36 7.47 -1.40
N GLN A 80 21.65 7.66 -0.12
CA GLN A 80 22.78 8.51 0.25
C GLN A 80 24.06 7.89 -0.33
N PRO A 81 24.94 8.67 -0.97
CA PRO A 81 26.28 8.20 -1.24
C PRO A 81 26.92 7.84 0.10
N ALA A 82 27.59 6.68 0.18
CA ALA A 82 28.33 6.28 1.36
C ALA A 82 29.42 7.33 1.64
N THR A 83 29.10 8.32 2.47
CA THR A 83 30.12 9.20 3.04
C THR A 83 30.91 8.37 4.02
N SER A 84 32.01 7.87 3.49
CA SER A 84 33.11 7.20 4.17
C SER A 84 33.22 7.59 5.64
N SER A 85 33.19 6.58 6.50
CA SER A 85 33.58 6.70 7.89
C SER A 85 35.02 7.24 7.98
N ARG A 86 35.22 8.55 8.21
CA ARG A 86 36.47 9.07 8.79
C ARG A 86 36.45 10.58 9.14
N ALA A 87 36.93 10.82 10.36
CA ALA A 87 37.61 12.01 10.89
C ALA A 87 36.75 13.24 11.27
N ASP A 88 36.36 13.25 12.55
CA ASP A 88 36.92 14.16 13.57
C ASP A 88 37.60 15.45 13.05
N LEU A 89 36.97 16.61 13.31
CA LEU A 89 37.52 17.80 14.02
C LEU A 89 36.81 19.10 13.58
N SER A 90 36.09 19.70 14.53
CA SER A 90 35.94 21.14 14.81
C SER A 90 36.00 22.17 13.67
N GLU A 91 34.87 22.78 13.30
CA GLU A 91 34.80 24.20 12.87
C GLU A 91 33.35 24.77 12.95
N PRO A 92 33.15 26.08 13.19
CA PRO A 92 31.88 26.72 13.53
C PRO A 92 31.01 27.04 12.29
N PRO A 93 29.71 27.39 12.45
CA PRO A 93 28.75 27.34 11.35
C PRO A 93 29.02 28.46 10.34
N GLN A 94 29.39 28.11 9.11
CA GLN A 94 29.28 28.99 7.96
C GLN A 94 27.91 28.79 7.33
N ASP A 95 27.20 29.90 7.12
CA ASP A 95 26.00 30.01 6.29
C ASP A 95 26.27 29.31 4.96
N THR A 96 25.64 28.16 4.72
CA THR A 96 25.81 27.39 3.48
C THR A 96 24.71 27.77 2.51
N ASP A 97 25.18 28.39 1.44
CA ASP A 97 24.47 28.85 0.26
C ASP A 97 23.54 27.79 -0.36
N ASP A 98 22.43 28.24 -0.94
CA ASP A 98 21.43 27.43 -1.66
C ASP A 98 22.02 26.54 -2.79
N GLU A 99 23.27 26.78 -3.21
CA GLU A 99 23.98 25.98 -4.21
C GLU A 99 24.45 24.61 -3.68
N ASP A 100 24.76 24.48 -2.39
CA ASP A 100 25.16 23.21 -1.78
C ASP A 100 23.99 22.23 -1.65
N ALA A 101 22.75 22.74 -1.55
CA ALA A 101 21.55 21.90 -1.53
C ALA A 101 21.29 21.26 -2.92
N LEU A 102 21.54 22.00 -3.99
CA LEU A 102 21.36 21.53 -5.37
C LEU A 102 22.43 20.51 -5.76
N SER A 103 23.69 20.75 -5.39
CA SER A 103 24.79 19.79 -5.59
C SER A 103 24.58 18.50 -4.77
N ALA A 104 24.05 18.61 -3.55
CA ALA A 104 23.70 17.47 -2.70
C ALA A 104 22.50 16.66 -3.22
N ILE A 105 21.61 17.26 -4.03
CA ILE A 105 20.52 16.54 -4.73
C ILE A 105 21.05 15.86 -5.99
N LEU A 106 21.95 16.51 -6.74
CA LEU A 106 22.57 15.97 -7.95
C LEU A 106 23.56 14.81 -7.66
N SER A 107 24.11 14.75 -6.45
CA SER A 107 25.05 13.72 -6.01
C SER A 107 24.37 12.48 -5.40
N ARG A 108 23.03 12.41 -5.43
CA ARG A 108 22.26 11.31 -4.87
C ARG A 108 21.92 10.30 -5.96
N ASP A 109 22.34 9.06 -5.74
CA ASP A 109 21.93 7.95 -6.59
C ASP A 109 20.45 7.62 -6.39
N VAL A 110 19.76 7.28 -7.47
CA VAL A 110 18.33 6.90 -7.43
C VAL A 110 18.20 5.46 -6.94
N ASN A 111 17.31 5.23 -5.97
CA ASN A 111 17.02 3.89 -5.47
C ASN A 111 16.11 3.12 -6.47
N PHE A 112 16.71 2.53 -7.50
CA PHE A 112 15.98 1.71 -8.47
C PHE A 112 15.28 0.49 -7.85
N GLY A 113 15.73 0.00 -6.68
CA GLY A 113 15.09 -1.10 -5.96
C GLY A 113 13.65 -0.78 -5.57
N LYS A 114 13.42 0.43 -5.05
CA LYS A 114 12.08 0.96 -4.75
C LYS A 114 11.20 0.97 -6.01
N PHE A 115 11.70 1.57 -7.08
CA PHE A 115 10.95 1.69 -8.33
C PHE A 115 10.64 0.34 -8.97
N TYR A 116 11.53 -0.64 -8.85
CA TYR A 116 11.28 -2.00 -9.33
C TYR A 116 10.12 -2.66 -8.58
N LYS A 117 10.07 -2.52 -7.25
CA LYS A 117 8.97 -3.05 -6.44
C LYS A 117 7.64 -2.39 -6.79
N LEU A 118 7.62 -1.05 -6.89
CA LEU A 118 6.42 -0.31 -7.31
C LEU A 118 5.95 -0.74 -8.70
N TYR A 119 6.89 -0.83 -9.65
CA TYR A 119 6.59 -1.27 -11.01
C TYR A 119 6.05 -2.70 -11.06
N SER A 120 6.59 -3.62 -10.25
CA SER A 120 6.09 -5.00 -10.18
C SER A 120 4.59 -5.03 -9.86
N ILE A 121 4.15 -4.25 -8.87
CA ILE A 121 2.73 -4.19 -8.47
C ILE A 121 1.88 -3.58 -9.59
N VAL A 122 2.33 -2.49 -10.21
CA VAL A 122 1.59 -1.84 -11.30
C VAL A 122 1.52 -2.73 -12.54
N SER A 123 2.58 -3.46 -12.87
CA SER A 123 2.61 -4.38 -14.00
C SER A 123 1.63 -5.55 -13.83
N GLU A 124 1.39 -5.98 -12.59
CA GLU A 124 0.36 -6.96 -12.28
C GLU A 124 -1.05 -6.37 -12.48
N LEU A 125 -1.27 -5.12 -12.07
CA LEU A 125 -2.52 -4.40 -12.34
C LEU A 125 -2.80 -4.23 -13.84
N GLU A 126 -1.76 -3.98 -14.64
CA GLU A 126 -1.89 -3.93 -16.11
C GLU A 126 -2.31 -5.27 -16.71
N ALA A 127 -1.93 -6.39 -16.10
CA ALA A 127 -2.35 -7.72 -16.57
C ALA A 127 -3.85 -7.99 -16.42
N PHE A 128 -4.57 -7.17 -15.63
CA PHE A 128 -6.02 -7.25 -15.45
C PHE A 128 -6.81 -6.30 -16.37
N ARG A 129 -6.12 -5.52 -17.22
CA ARG A 129 -6.73 -4.63 -18.23
C ARG A 129 -7.09 -5.38 -19.51
#